data_AF-A0A532F383-F1
#
_entry.id   AF-A0A532F383-F1
#
_cell.length_a   1.000
_cell.length_b   1.000
_cell.length_c   1.000
_cell.angle_alpha   90.00
_cell.angle_beta   90.00
_cell.angle_gamma   90.00
#
_symmetry.space_group_name_H-M   'P 1'
#
loop_
_entity.id
_entity.type
_entity.pdbx_description
1 polymer ?
#
loop_
_entity_poly.entity_id
_entity_poly.type
_entity_poly.pdbx_seq_one_letter_code
_entity_poly.pdbx_strand_id
1 'polypeptide(L)'
;MSSSGATVFLEPRELVELNNSIKVADLEIEREVQRILRALTALVASRGGDIGQGIAVLADCDVIRAKAEMSRRLKCHPVGLNEDGRVMLTQARHPLLLIAKDQVVANDILMDETVRILVISGPNTGGKTVTLKIVGLFALMVRAGLHLPCAPESEMALFTDLYADIGDAQDLTRDLSSYSAHMTSMIRLLSESAAQPMSSERSTPRSLVLLDEPVTSTDPQEGAALAEALLCRLAELNMKVVVTTHYGALKELAQTTSGFMNASVEFNVERLAPTYRLFIGIPGGSSALEIAGRLGMDQSILDDARRRLHYEDHRLDELMADLQRKQRQLADDGEKVRRARHEAEQAAREVQAIRAQLEEVEQEAQRGLKKKLGEQFQRARAEVQATVDSLKREQKLIKAKETKQRLHELETKTRQELTSASTPIPLEQLDVGDSVEIAGLGMTGSLLETPQGKKRVRVKVGEGEILASVSNLVGIPREPRPVTAQPVSSVPDYRRVSTNNGLGLDEQTVVDVRGQAADEALDQVVAALDRATLNGAPFLRIIHGHGTGRLKAVLREYLKESPYVAEFRPGDKAEGGDGVTVVKLR
;
A
#
# COMPACT_ATOMS: atom_id res chain seq x y z
N MET A 1 30.95 -50.51 63.57
CA MET A 1 30.20 -50.43 64.84
C MET A 1 28.93 -49.64 64.59
N SER A 2 27.81 -50.01 65.25
CA SER A 2 26.62 -49.14 65.30
C SER A 2 26.98 -47.82 66.00
N SER A 3 26.37 -46.69 65.58
CA SER A 3 26.65 -45.37 66.17
C SER A 3 26.24 -45.24 67.64
N SER A 4 25.58 -46.25 68.23
CA SER A 4 25.23 -46.30 69.66
C SER A 4 26.18 -47.16 70.52
N GLY A 5 27.21 -47.80 69.94
CA GLY A 5 28.20 -48.60 70.67
C GLY A 5 27.69 -49.90 71.33
N ALA A 6 26.38 -50.16 71.33
CA ALA A 6 25.77 -51.30 72.03
C ALA A 6 25.78 -52.63 71.24
N THR A 7 26.15 -52.62 69.96
CA THR A 7 26.19 -53.82 69.11
C THR A 7 27.44 -53.85 68.24
N VAL A 8 28.20 -54.94 68.36
CA VAL A 8 29.37 -55.26 67.54
C VAL A 8 28.94 -56.30 66.51
N PHE A 9 28.96 -55.92 65.24
CA PHE A 9 28.79 -56.86 64.14
C PHE A 9 30.12 -57.61 63.98
N LEU A 10 30.12 -58.89 64.33
CA LEU A 10 31.24 -59.81 64.14
C LEU A 10 31.00 -60.61 62.87
N GLU A 11 31.93 -60.50 61.93
CA GLU A 11 31.90 -61.29 60.71
C GLU A 11 32.42 -62.71 61.00
N PRO A 12 31.64 -63.76 60.72
CA PRO A 12 32.11 -65.14 60.85
C PRO A 12 33.34 -65.36 59.99
N ARG A 13 34.39 -66.00 60.54
CA ARG A 13 35.67 -66.22 59.84
C ARG A 13 35.51 -66.91 58.48
N GLU A 14 34.53 -67.79 58.37
CA GLU A 14 34.17 -68.53 57.14
C GLU A 14 33.61 -67.60 56.04
N LEU A 15 32.99 -66.48 56.40
CA LEU A 15 32.39 -65.52 55.46
C LEU A 15 33.34 -64.38 55.08
N VAL A 16 34.40 -64.14 55.86
CA VAL A 16 35.39 -63.09 55.58
C VAL A 16 36.02 -63.26 54.19
N GLU A 17 36.35 -64.50 53.80
CA GLU A 17 36.92 -64.78 52.47
C GLU A 17 35.91 -64.55 51.34
N LEU A 18 34.65 -64.94 51.55
CA LEU A 18 33.57 -64.67 50.58
C LEU A 18 33.29 -63.18 50.44
N ASN A 19 33.20 -62.42 51.53
CA ASN A 19 32.97 -60.97 51.47
C ASN A 19 34.15 -60.21 50.89
N ASN A 20 35.39 -60.65 51.13
CA ASN A 20 36.55 -60.10 50.44
C ASN A 20 36.50 -60.42 48.93
N SER A 21 36.09 -61.62 48.55
CA SER A 21 35.91 -62.00 47.14
C SER A 21 34.83 -61.17 46.45
N ILE A 22 33.71 -60.91 47.13
CA ILE A 22 32.65 -60.01 46.65
C ILE A 22 33.20 -58.60 46.45
N LYS A 23 33.91 -58.04 47.44
CA LYS A 23 34.52 -56.70 47.29
C LYS A 23 35.53 -56.63 46.14
N VAL A 24 36.31 -57.69 45.92
CA VAL A 24 37.24 -57.76 44.79
C VAL A 24 36.46 -57.81 43.46
N ALA A 25 35.41 -58.63 43.38
CA ALA A 25 34.55 -58.69 42.20
C ALA A 25 33.84 -57.35 41.92
N ASP A 26 33.36 -56.66 42.94
CA ASP A 26 32.76 -55.32 42.82
C ASP A 26 33.77 -54.31 42.25
N LEU A 27 35.01 -54.32 42.75
CA LEU A 27 36.09 -53.48 42.22
C LEU A 27 36.47 -53.84 40.77
N GLU A 28 36.42 -55.12 40.41
CA GLU A 28 36.64 -55.58 39.03
C GLU A 28 35.53 -55.10 38.10
N ILE A 29 34.27 -55.17 38.54
CA ILE A 29 33.12 -54.64 37.81
C ILE A 29 33.27 -53.13 37.60
N GLU A 30 33.61 -52.38 38.66
CA GLU A 30 33.81 -50.92 38.54
C GLU A 30 34.93 -50.58 37.55
N ARG A 31 36.05 -51.31 37.59
CA ARG A 31 37.16 -51.13 36.64
C ARG A 31 36.72 -51.39 35.20
N GLU A 32 35.95 -52.45 34.98
CA GLU A 32 35.47 -52.82 33.66
C GLU A 32 34.46 -51.79 33.13
N VAL A 33 33.55 -51.29 33.98
CA VAL A 33 32.64 -50.20 33.65
C VAL A 33 33.43 -48.95 33.23
N GLN A 34 34.45 -48.55 34.00
CA GLN A 34 35.31 -47.41 33.65
C GLN A 34 36.06 -47.63 32.34
N ARG A 35 36.54 -48.84 32.07
CA ARG A 35 37.19 -49.20 30.80
C ARG A 35 36.23 -49.03 29.62
N ILE A 36 35.00 -49.53 29.74
CA ILE A 36 33.96 -49.43 28.70
C ILE A 36 33.58 -47.96 28.49
N LEU A 37 33.33 -47.19 29.55
CA LEU A 37 33.00 -45.77 29.44
C LEU A 37 34.12 -44.97 28.77
N ARG A 38 35.39 -45.22 29.10
CA ARG A 38 36.53 -44.57 28.42
C ARG A 38 36.57 -44.90 26.94
N ALA A 39 36.30 -46.15 26.57
CA ALA A 39 36.25 -46.56 25.16
C ALA A 39 35.10 -45.85 24.41
N LEU A 40 33.90 -45.80 25.00
CA LEU A 40 32.75 -45.08 24.43
C LEU A 40 33.03 -43.58 24.31
N THR A 41 33.61 -42.97 25.33
CA THR A 41 34.02 -41.56 25.31
C THR A 41 35.04 -41.29 24.22
N ALA A 42 36.03 -42.18 24.01
CA ALA A 42 37.00 -42.04 22.92
C ALA A 42 36.33 -42.12 21.53
N LEU A 43 35.32 -42.98 21.35
CA LEU A 43 34.55 -43.05 20.11
C LEU A 43 33.80 -41.74 19.84
N VAL A 44 33.15 -41.15 20.84
CA VAL A 44 32.47 -39.85 20.70
C VAL A 44 33.48 -38.73 20.46
N ALA A 45 34.60 -38.72 21.20
CA ALA A 45 35.65 -37.71 21.06
C ALA A 45 36.25 -37.70 19.65
N SER A 46 36.37 -38.87 18.99
CA SER A 46 36.84 -38.94 17.60
C SER A 46 35.91 -38.21 16.60
N ARG A 47 34.66 -37.95 16.99
CA ARG A 47 33.64 -37.20 16.24
C ARG A 47 33.48 -35.76 16.73
N GLY A 48 34.35 -35.27 17.62
CA GLY A 48 34.23 -33.94 18.21
C GLY A 48 34.16 -32.81 17.18
N GLY A 49 34.90 -32.92 16.07
CA GLY A 49 34.83 -31.95 14.96
C GLY A 49 33.46 -31.92 14.29
N ASP A 50 32.92 -33.08 13.92
CA ASP A 50 31.59 -33.22 13.29
C ASP A 50 30.48 -32.69 14.23
N ILE A 51 30.56 -33.01 15.53
CA ILE A 51 29.62 -32.52 16.55
C ILE A 51 29.71 -31.00 16.68
N GLY A 52 30.93 -30.45 16.73
CA GLY A 52 31.15 -29.01 16.80
C GLY A 52 30.58 -28.26 15.59
N GLN A 53 30.79 -28.80 14.39
CA GLN A 53 30.17 -28.26 13.17
C GLN A 53 28.64 -28.37 13.21
N GLY A 54 28.11 -29.49 13.70
CA GLY A 54 26.66 -29.67 13.90
C GLY A 54 26.06 -28.63 14.84
N ILE A 55 26.75 -28.32 15.94
CA ILE A 55 26.32 -27.27 16.89
C ILE A 55 26.33 -25.89 16.23
N ALA A 56 27.36 -25.56 15.44
CA ALA A 56 27.42 -24.29 14.73
C ALA A 56 26.25 -24.12 13.75
N VAL A 57 25.95 -25.15 12.95
CA VAL A 57 24.81 -25.14 12.02
C VAL A 57 23.47 -25.03 12.75
N LEU A 58 23.32 -25.74 13.88
CA LEU A 58 22.11 -25.63 14.71
C LEU A 58 21.94 -24.23 15.29
N ALA A 59 23.03 -23.57 15.71
CA ALA A 59 22.99 -22.20 16.20
C ALA A 59 22.54 -21.22 15.11
N ASP A 60 23.03 -21.38 13.88
CA ASP A 60 22.59 -20.56 12.75
C ASP A 60 21.09 -20.75 12.45
N CYS A 61 20.63 -22.00 12.44
CA CYS A 61 19.21 -22.31 12.24
C CYS A 61 18.32 -21.74 13.35
N ASP A 62 18.77 -21.81 14.61
CA ASP A 62 18.04 -21.29 15.77
C ASP A 62 17.93 -19.76 15.71
N VAL A 63 19.03 -19.06 15.37
CA VAL A 63 19.01 -17.61 15.15
C VAL A 63 18.05 -17.23 14.02
N ILE A 64 18.11 -17.91 12.86
CA ILE A 64 17.18 -17.63 11.74
C ILE A 64 15.73 -17.83 12.18
N ARG A 65 15.43 -18.92 12.90
CA ARG A 65 14.09 -19.20 13.42
C ARG A 65 13.63 -18.11 14.40
N ALA A 66 14.50 -17.70 15.32
CA ALA A 66 14.20 -16.64 16.30
C ALA A 66 13.88 -15.31 15.61
N LYS A 67 14.64 -14.94 14.57
CA LYS A 67 14.36 -13.75 13.73
C LYS A 67 12.99 -13.83 13.05
N ALA A 68 12.66 -14.98 12.48
CA ALA A 68 11.36 -15.20 11.83
C ALA A 68 10.19 -15.16 12.83
N GLU A 69 10.37 -15.69 14.03
CA GLU A 69 9.37 -15.62 15.10
C GLU A 69 9.15 -14.19 15.59
N MET A 70 10.24 -13.44 15.83
CA MET A 70 10.17 -12.01 16.15
C MET A 70 9.45 -11.22 15.06
N SER A 71 9.77 -11.48 13.79
CA SER A 71 9.12 -10.83 12.65
C SER A 71 7.62 -11.09 12.63
N ARG A 72 7.17 -12.32 12.87
CA ARG A 72 5.73 -12.64 12.94
C ARG A 72 5.05 -11.98 14.13
N ARG A 73 5.68 -12.04 15.31
CA ARG A 73 5.12 -11.49 16.56
C ARG A 73 4.95 -9.98 16.47
N LEU A 74 5.92 -9.26 15.92
CA LEU A 74 5.92 -7.81 15.82
C LEU A 74 5.31 -7.28 14.51
N LYS A 75 4.80 -8.18 13.65
CA LYS A 75 4.31 -7.85 12.30
C LYS A 75 5.34 -7.06 11.48
N CYS A 76 6.59 -7.53 11.53
CA CYS A 76 7.66 -6.98 10.73
C CYS A 76 7.64 -7.50 9.29
N HIS A 77 8.15 -6.69 8.38
CA HIS A 77 8.26 -6.97 6.97
C HIS A 77 9.72 -6.82 6.48
N PRO A 78 10.13 -7.57 5.44
CA PRO A 78 11.33 -7.21 4.69
C PRO A 78 11.11 -5.85 4.02
N VAL A 79 12.13 -5.02 4.02
CA VAL A 79 12.11 -3.66 3.46
C VAL A 79 13.13 -3.55 2.32
N GLY A 80 12.94 -2.57 1.43
CA GLY A 80 13.95 -2.21 0.44
C GLY A 80 15.22 -1.73 1.13
N LEU A 81 16.37 -2.27 0.73
CA LEU A 81 17.68 -1.80 1.21
C LEU A 81 18.34 -0.95 0.13
N ASN A 82 18.94 0.16 0.54
CA ASN A 82 19.65 1.05 -0.37
C ASN A 82 21.00 1.48 0.23
N GLU A 83 21.91 1.91 -0.65
CA GLU A 83 23.17 2.55 -0.25
C GLU A 83 23.10 4.07 -0.40
N ASP A 84 21.96 4.63 -0.84
CA ASP A 84 21.79 6.04 -1.18
C ASP A 84 21.49 6.93 0.05
N GLY A 85 21.32 6.34 1.23
CA GLY A 85 20.97 7.08 2.44
C GLY A 85 19.49 7.38 2.60
N ARG A 86 18.62 6.79 1.76
CA ARG A 86 17.17 6.97 1.86
C ARG A 86 16.63 6.24 3.07
N VAL A 87 15.83 6.94 3.87
CA VAL A 87 15.04 6.39 4.98
C VAL A 87 13.58 6.71 4.69
N MET A 88 12.85 5.72 4.20
CA MET A 88 11.47 5.84 3.74
C MET A 88 10.63 4.84 4.52
N LEU A 89 10.21 5.19 5.73
CA LEU A 89 9.54 4.25 6.63
C LEU A 89 8.06 4.57 6.69
N THR A 90 7.22 3.70 6.14
CA THR A 90 5.76 3.87 6.14
C THR A 90 5.15 3.04 7.28
N GLN A 91 4.26 3.64 8.06
CA GLN A 91 3.58 3.03 9.21
C GLN A 91 4.57 2.38 10.21
N ALA A 92 5.72 3.03 10.44
CA ALA A 92 6.76 2.55 11.34
C ALA A 92 6.32 2.60 12.80
N ARG A 93 6.64 1.53 13.54
CA ARG A 93 6.30 1.39 14.96
C ARG A 93 7.54 1.07 15.77
N HIS A 94 7.60 1.60 16.99
CA HIS A 94 8.72 1.33 17.88
C HIS A 94 8.69 -0.14 18.35
N PRO A 95 9.72 -0.96 18.06
CA PRO A 95 9.68 -2.41 18.28
C PRO A 95 9.54 -2.78 19.76
N LEU A 96 10.24 -2.08 20.66
CA LEU A 96 10.12 -2.34 22.10
C LEU A 96 8.76 -1.92 22.67
N LEU A 97 8.10 -0.91 22.08
CA LEU A 97 6.76 -0.53 22.52
C LEU A 97 5.73 -1.54 22.06
N LEU A 98 5.92 -2.17 20.90
CA LEU A 98 5.06 -3.27 20.43
C LEU A 98 5.12 -4.51 21.34
N ILE A 99 6.23 -4.69 22.06
CA ILE A 99 6.38 -5.76 23.05
C ILE A 99 5.67 -5.37 24.36
N ALA A 100 5.75 -4.11 24.76
CA ALA A 100 5.30 -3.63 26.07
C ALA A 100 3.85 -3.11 26.10
N LYS A 101 3.26 -2.77 24.96
CA LYS A 101 1.94 -2.13 24.87
C LYS A 101 1.09 -2.77 23.78
N ASP A 102 -0.22 -2.82 24.02
CA ASP A 102 -1.20 -3.36 23.05
C ASP A 102 -1.40 -2.46 21.84
N GLN A 103 -1.32 -1.14 22.03
CA GLN A 103 -1.50 -0.14 20.98
C GLN A 103 -0.28 0.77 20.89
N VAL A 104 0.28 0.84 19.69
CA VAL A 104 1.41 1.70 19.33
C VAL A 104 1.04 2.45 18.06
N VAL A 105 1.13 3.78 18.12
CA VAL A 105 0.86 4.66 16.98
C VAL A 105 1.95 4.46 15.93
N ALA A 106 1.51 4.28 14.68
CA ALA A 106 2.38 4.15 13.53
C ALA A 106 2.67 5.53 12.95
N ASN A 107 3.91 5.76 12.52
CA ASN A 107 4.35 7.03 11.95
C ASN A 107 5.08 6.82 10.63
N ASP A 108 4.91 7.77 9.72
CA ASP A 108 5.66 7.81 8.48
C ASP A 108 6.91 8.68 8.68
N ILE A 109 8.10 8.17 8.35
CA ILE A 109 9.38 8.89 8.47
C ILE A 109 10.02 8.93 7.09
N LEU A 110 10.24 10.16 6.60
CA LEU A 110 10.66 10.41 5.23
C LEU A 110 11.95 11.23 5.20
N MET A 111 13.03 10.62 4.73
CA MET A 111 14.31 11.28 4.47
C MET A 111 14.92 10.71 3.18
N ASP A 112 14.50 11.26 2.04
CA ASP A 112 15.07 10.93 0.72
C ASP A 112 16.50 11.47 0.55
N GLU A 113 17.10 11.35 -0.64
CA GLU A 113 18.47 11.81 -0.89
C GLU A 113 18.65 13.32 -0.68
N THR A 114 17.58 14.10 -0.77
CA THR A 114 17.61 15.55 -0.60
C THR A 114 17.59 15.95 0.87
N VAL A 115 17.06 15.11 1.77
CA VAL A 115 16.92 15.42 3.20
C VAL A 115 18.05 14.80 4.01
N ARG A 116 19.07 15.59 4.35
CA ARG A 116 20.19 15.17 5.20
C ARG A 116 19.83 15.26 6.68
N ILE A 117 19.18 16.35 7.08
CA ILE A 117 18.87 16.67 8.48
C ILE A 117 17.37 16.73 8.68
N LEU A 118 16.83 15.89 9.56
CA LEU A 118 15.44 15.93 9.99
C LEU A 118 15.34 16.54 11.38
N VAL A 119 14.71 17.71 11.49
CA VAL A 119 14.51 18.44 12.75
C VAL A 119 13.12 18.18 13.30
N ILE A 120 13.03 17.42 14.39
CA ILE A 120 11.79 17.05 15.06
C ILE A 120 11.51 18.01 16.23
N SER A 121 10.40 18.72 16.16
CA SER A 121 9.99 19.72 17.15
C SER A 121 8.63 19.39 17.78
N GLY A 122 8.29 20.10 18.85
CA GLY A 122 7.04 19.91 19.60
C GLY A 122 7.29 19.60 21.08
N PRO A 123 6.22 19.35 21.86
CA PRO A 123 6.33 19.12 23.30
C PRO A 123 7.04 17.79 23.61
N ASN A 124 7.79 17.75 24.73
CA ASN A 124 8.62 16.60 25.11
C ASN A 124 7.81 15.30 25.26
N THR A 125 6.58 15.41 25.78
CA THR A 125 5.65 14.29 25.94
C THR A 125 5.04 13.79 24.62
N GLY A 126 5.25 14.50 23.50
CA GLY A 126 4.70 14.19 22.18
C GLY A 126 5.37 13.00 21.47
N GLY A 127 6.49 12.51 21.96
CA GLY A 127 7.16 11.31 21.42
C GLY A 127 8.34 11.59 20.47
N LYS A 128 8.96 12.78 20.53
CA LYS A 128 10.14 13.14 19.70
C LYS A 128 11.27 12.11 19.80
N THR A 129 11.68 11.78 21.03
CA THR A 129 12.71 10.78 21.32
C THR A 129 12.31 9.38 20.85
N VAL A 130 11.01 9.03 20.86
CA VAL A 130 10.52 7.74 20.36
C VAL A 130 10.69 7.65 18.85
N THR A 131 10.34 8.69 18.11
CA THR A 131 10.56 8.78 16.65
C THR A 131 12.04 8.66 16.32
N LEU A 132 12.90 9.39 17.03
CA LEU A 132 14.34 9.32 16.87
C LEU A 132 14.88 7.89 17.13
N LYS A 133 14.39 7.22 18.19
CA LYS A 133 14.75 5.83 18.49
C LYS A 133 14.25 4.83 17.45
N ILE A 134 13.11 5.08 16.79
CA ILE A 134 12.63 4.22 15.69
C ILE A 134 13.68 4.15 14.59
N VAL A 135 14.19 5.30 14.11
CA VAL A 135 15.17 5.35 13.02
C VAL A 135 16.46 4.62 13.41
N GLY A 136 16.98 4.88 14.62
CA GLY A 136 18.18 4.22 15.12
C GLY A 136 18.05 2.70 15.29
N LEU A 137 16.95 2.26 15.91
CA LEU A 137 16.69 0.83 16.10
C LEU A 137 16.51 0.13 14.76
N PHE A 138 15.82 0.75 13.80
CA PHE A 138 15.64 0.17 12.47
C PHE A 138 16.98 0.04 11.73
N ALA A 139 17.88 1.02 11.85
CA ALA A 139 19.21 0.94 11.27
C ALA A 139 20.00 -0.27 11.83
N LEU A 140 19.94 -0.48 13.16
CA LEU A 140 20.57 -1.63 13.80
C LEU A 140 19.91 -2.96 13.42
N MET A 141 18.58 -2.97 13.33
CA MET A 141 17.81 -4.15 12.95
C MET A 141 18.16 -4.61 11.53
N VAL A 142 18.23 -3.68 10.57
CA VAL A 142 18.69 -3.98 9.20
C VAL A 142 20.09 -4.58 9.20
N ARG A 143 21.05 -3.97 9.94
CA ARG A 143 22.41 -4.50 10.05
C ARG A 143 22.48 -5.89 10.67
N ALA A 144 21.56 -6.18 11.59
CA ALA A 144 21.43 -7.50 12.20
C ALA A 144 20.69 -8.52 11.29
N GLY A 145 20.21 -8.12 10.11
CA GLY A 145 19.40 -8.94 9.21
C GLY A 145 18.02 -9.26 9.79
N LEU A 146 17.40 -8.29 10.47
CA LEU A 146 16.04 -8.36 11.01
C LEU A 146 15.07 -7.61 10.10
N HIS A 147 13.85 -8.14 9.98
CA HIS A 147 12.72 -7.43 9.38
C HIS A 147 12.25 -6.28 10.29
N LEU A 148 11.65 -5.24 9.69
CA LEU A 148 11.24 -4.02 10.39
C LEU A 148 9.73 -3.96 10.62
N PRO A 149 9.25 -3.49 11.79
CA PRO A 149 7.81 -3.29 12.07
C PRO A 149 7.29 -2.01 11.39
N CYS A 150 7.21 -2.05 10.07
CA CYS A 150 6.69 -1.03 9.18
C CYS A 150 6.05 -1.69 7.94
N ALA A 151 5.44 -0.91 7.07
CA ALA A 151 4.83 -1.42 5.86
C ALA A 151 5.90 -1.94 4.86
N PRO A 152 5.61 -2.98 4.06
CA PRO A 152 6.59 -3.67 3.22
C PRO A 152 7.20 -2.80 2.09
N GLU A 153 6.52 -1.73 1.69
CA GLU A 153 6.99 -0.72 0.74
C GLU A 153 8.07 0.21 1.30
N SER A 154 8.40 0.09 2.59
CA SER A 154 9.42 0.92 3.23
C SER A 154 10.81 0.64 2.67
N GLU A 155 11.69 1.64 2.74
CA GLU A 155 13.12 1.52 2.45
C GLU A 155 13.97 2.00 3.63
N MET A 156 15.11 1.33 3.83
CA MET A 156 16.09 1.72 4.85
C MET A 156 17.50 1.59 4.29
N ALA A 157 18.28 2.67 4.43
CA ALA A 157 19.67 2.67 4.05
C ALA A 157 20.53 1.81 5.00
N LEU A 158 21.59 1.22 4.46
CA LEU A 158 22.59 0.48 5.23
C LEU A 158 23.67 1.44 5.78
N PHE A 159 23.48 1.90 7.02
CA PHE A 159 24.48 2.72 7.71
C PHE A 159 25.58 1.86 8.34
N THR A 160 26.85 2.16 8.05
CA THR A 160 28.00 1.48 8.69
C THR A 160 28.23 1.98 10.10
N ASP A 161 27.93 3.26 10.33
CA ASP A 161 28.21 3.97 11.57
C ASP A 161 26.92 4.58 12.11
N LEU A 162 26.64 4.33 13.39
CA LEU A 162 25.50 4.88 14.10
C LEU A 162 26.02 5.62 15.33
N TYR A 163 25.76 6.92 15.37
CA TYR A 163 26.08 7.77 16.50
C TYR A 163 24.79 8.21 17.16
N ALA A 164 24.71 8.07 18.48
CA ALA A 164 23.53 8.40 19.24
C ALA A 164 23.93 9.18 20.49
N ASP A 165 23.51 10.44 20.54
CA ASP A 165 23.52 11.26 21.74
C ASP A 165 22.08 11.42 22.22
N ILE A 166 21.62 10.46 23.04
CA ILE A 166 20.23 10.31 23.47
C ILE A 166 20.21 10.10 24.98
N GLY A 167 19.59 11.01 25.73
CA GLY A 167 19.44 10.88 27.18
C GLY A 167 18.88 12.13 27.83
N ASP A 168 18.43 12.00 29.07
CA ASP A 168 18.01 13.13 29.89
C ASP A 168 19.24 13.89 30.39
N ALA A 169 19.63 14.95 29.68
CA ALA A 169 20.58 15.94 30.18
C ALA A 169 20.04 16.70 31.43
N GLN A 170 18.77 16.48 31.80
CA GLN A 170 18.06 17.14 32.90
C GLN A 170 18.04 16.34 34.22
N ASP A 171 18.65 15.15 34.26
CA ASP A 171 18.80 14.41 35.51
C ASP A 171 19.87 15.10 36.38
N LEU A 172 19.41 15.96 37.31
CA LEU A 172 20.22 16.77 38.25
C LEU A 172 21.19 15.95 39.12
N THR A 173 21.11 14.62 39.08
CA THR A 173 22.10 13.73 39.72
C THR A 173 23.45 13.69 39.00
N ARG A 174 23.56 14.29 37.79
CA ARG A 174 24.80 14.44 37.02
C ARG A 174 25.16 15.92 36.78
N ASP A 175 25.63 16.60 37.82
CA ASP A 175 26.27 17.94 37.75
C ASP A 175 27.39 17.99 36.68
N LEU A 176 27.43 19.04 35.84
CA LEU A 176 28.45 19.47 34.83
C LEU A 176 28.97 18.43 33.81
N SER A 177 29.21 17.21 34.27
CA SER A 177 29.66 16.03 33.55
C SER A 177 28.76 15.64 32.38
N SER A 178 27.44 15.84 32.44
CA SER A 178 26.54 15.53 31.32
C SER A 178 26.79 16.46 30.13
N TYR A 179 26.73 17.79 30.31
CA TYR A 179 26.98 18.75 29.24
C TYR A 179 28.38 18.58 28.62
N SER A 180 29.42 18.48 29.45
CA SER A 180 30.77 18.23 28.96
C SER A 180 30.92 16.88 28.26
N ALA A 181 30.21 15.83 28.70
CA ALA A 181 30.21 14.53 28.01
C ALA A 181 29.51 14.59 26.65
N HIS A 182 28.38 15.29 26.54
CA HIS A 182 27.71 15.55 25.26
C HIS A 182 28.66 16.28 24.30
N MET A 183 29.29 17.37 24.75
CA MET A 183 30.26 18.12 23.94
C MET A 183 31.47 17.29 23.54
N THR A 184 32.03 16.50 24.47
CA THR A 184 33.16 15.60 24.18
C THR A 184 32.77 14.55 23.14
N SER A 185 31.56 14.02 23.22
CA SER A 185 31.03 13.05 22.25
C SER A 185 30.88 13.66 20.86
N MET A 186 30.37 14.90 20.76
CA MET A 186 30.27 15.62 19.48
C MET A 186 31.64 15.98 18.91
N ILE A 187 32.58 16.45 19.73
CA ILE A 187 33.96 16.73 19.31
C ILE A 187 34.60 15.46 18.76
N ARG A 188 34.43 14.34 19.47
CA ARG A 188 34.94 13.03 19.04
C ARG A 188 34.34 12.61 17.70
N LEU A 189 33.01 12.67 17.54
CA LEU A 189 32.31 12.40 16.28
C LEU A 189 32.92 13.20 15.11
N LEU A 190 33.06 14.51 15.28
CA LEU A 190 33.60 15.38 14.24
C LEU A 190 35.06 15.05 13.92
N SER A 191 35.87 14.74 14.94
CA SER A 191 37.29 14.40 14.76
C SER A 191 37.49 13.06 14.04
N GLU A 192 36.71 12.03 14.40
CA GLU A 192 36.76 10.71 13.75
C GLU A 192 36.31 10.79 12.30
N SER A 193 35.33 11.66 12.01
CA SER A 193 34.77 11.84 10.68
C SER A 193 35.70 12.64 9.76
N ALA A 194 36.41 13.65 10.30
CA ALA A 194 37.41 14.41 9.55
C ALA A 194 38.65 13.59 9.17
N ALA A 195 38.95 12.52 9.91
CA ALA A 195 40.09 11.65 9.67
C ALA A 195 39.86 10.61 8.56
N GLN A 196 38.61 10.39 8.13
CA GLN A 196 38.31 9.48 7.03
C GLN A 196 38.57 10.18 5.69
N PRO A 197 39.36 9.60 4.78
CA PRO A 197 39.57 10.19 3.47
C PRO A 197 38.22 10.30 2.76
N MET A 198 37.86 11.53 2.36
CA MET A 198 36.75 11.80 1.45
C MET A 198 37.01 11.02 0.15
N SER A 199 36.54 9.78 0.08
CA SER A 199 36.65 8.99 -1.13
C SER A 199 35.83 9.72 -2.19
N SER A 200 36.52 10.25 -3.19
CA SER A 200 35.99 11.05 -4.31
C SER A 200 34.98 10.30 -5.20
N GLU A 201 34.56 9.10 -4.82
CA GLU A 201 33.70 8.21 -5.60
C GLU A 201 32.39 7.81 -4.88
N ARG A 202 32.12 8.27 -3.65
CA ARG A 202 30.88 7.92 -2.94
C ARG A 202 30.14 9.16 -2.43
N SER A 203 29.09 9.54 -3.15
CA SER A 203 28.11 10.57 -2.76
C SER A 203 27.16 10.12 -1.65
N THR A 204 27.31 8.90 -1.12
CA THR A 204 26.35 8.23 -0.24
C THR A 204 26.67 8.42 1.25
N PRO A 205 25.71 8.80 2.09
CA PRO A 205 25.93 8.95 3.53
C PRO A 205 26.13 7.58 4.21
N ARG A 206 27.23 7.42 4.93
CA ARG A 206 27.56 6.19 5.67
C ARG A 206 27.13 6.20 7.13
N SER A 207 27.04 7.40 7.70
CA SER A 207 26.78 7.63 9.11
C SER A 207 25.36 8.14 9.33
N LEU A 208 24.69 7.53 10.30
CA LEU A 208 23.44 8.04 10.88
C LEU A 208 23.76 8.61 12.27
N VAL A 209 23.39 9.88 12.49
CA VAL A 209 23.57 10.58 13.76
C VAL A 209 22.20 10.89 14.35
N LEU A 210 22.04 10.58 15.63
CA LEU A 210 20.80 10.81 16.37
C LEU A 210 21.11 11.75 17.54
N LEU A 211 20.49 12.92 17.57
CA LEU A 211 20.72 13.94 18.59
C LEU A 211 19.42 14.26 19.31
N ASP A 212 19.32 13.96 20.60
CA ASP A 212 18.17 14.33 21.41
C ASP A 212 18.46 15.64 22.14
N GLU A 213 17.81 16.73 21.70
CA GLU A 213 17.91 18.06 22.30
C GLU A 213 19.37 18.51 22.55
N PRO A 214 20.17 18.70 21.49
CA PRO A 214 21.59 19.04 21.65
C PRO A 214 21.76 20.44 22.26
N VAL A 215 22.77 20.58 23.13
CA VAL A 215 23.23 21.86 23.71
C VAL A 215 22.22 22.56 24.65
N THR A 216 21.35 21.83 25.35
CA THR A 216 20.24 22.40 26.12
C THR A 216 20.53 22.87 27.56
N SER A 217 21.75 22.67 28.05
CA SER A 217 22.17 23.03 29.42
C SER A 217 22.90 24.37 29.55
N THR A 218 22.78 25.27 28.56
CA THR A 218 23.45 26.57 28.52
C THR A 218 22.47 27.70 28.19
N ASP A 219 22.97 28.92 28.03
CA ASP A 219 22.19 30.05 27.51
C ASP A 219 21.44 29.64 26.22
N PRO A 220 20.11 29.83 26.14
CA PRO A 220 19.34 29.38 24.99
C PRO A 220 19.78 29.96 23.64
N GLN A 221 20.31 31.20 23.62
CA GLN A 221 20.78 31.82 22.38
C GLN A 221 22.11 31.22 21.95
N GLU A 222 23.07 31.09 22.88
CA GLU A 222 24.36 30.44 22.61
C GLU A 222 24.17 28.96 22.23
N GLY A 223 23.29 28.25 22.94
CA GLY A 223 22.97 26.84 22.69
C GLY A 223 22.36 26.62 21.31
N ALA A 224 21.40 27.46 20.92
CA ALA A 224 20.78 27.41 19.60
C ALA A 224 21.81 27.69 18.48
N ALA A 225 22.64 28.71 18.61
CA ALA A 225 23.67 29.06 17.62
C ALA A 225 24.70 27.94 17.45
N LEU A 226 25.15 27.33 18.55
CA LEU A 226 26.09 26.20 18.50
C LEU A 226 25.45 24.96 17.86
N ALA A 227 24.20 24.66 18.21
CA ALA A 227 23.47 23.53 17.63
C ALA A 227 23.25 23.71 16.12
N GLU A 228 22.92 24.93 15.67
CA GLU A 228 22.81 25.26 14.25
C GLU A 228 24.14 25.04 13.51
N ALA A 229 25.24 25.61 14.02
CA ALA A 229 26.57 25.45 13.43
C ALA A 229 26.99 23.97 13.34
N LEU A 230 26.68 23.19 14.38
CA LEU A 230 26.93 21.76 14.42
C LEU A 230 26.14 21.01 13.33
N LEU A 231 24.84 21.25 13.20
CA LEU A 231 24.00 20.57 12.22
C LEU A 231 24.43 20.90 10.78
N CYS A 232 24.76 22.17 10.51
CA CYS A 232 25.34 22.58 9.24
C CYS A 232 26.64 21.82 8.94
N ARG A 233 27.53 21.69 9.93
CA ARG A 233 28.78 20.94 9.76
C ARG A 233 28.54 19.44 9.50
N LEU A 234 27.59 18.82 10.18
CA LEU A 234 27.22 17.41 9.94
C LEU A 234 26.61 17.21 8.54
N ALA A 235 25.82 18.18 8.05
CA ALA A 235 25.28 18.16 6.71
C ALA A 235 26.39 18.28 5.64
N GLU A 236 27.38 19.16 5.84
CA GLU A 236 28.56 19.30 4.98
C GLU A 236 29.38 18.00 4.91
N LEU A 237 29.46 17.27 6.01
CA LEU A 237 30.12 15.96 6.08
C LEU A 237 29.28 14.83 5.45
N ASN A 238 28.17 15.16 4.78
CA ASN A 238 27.26 14.20 4.16
C ASN A 238 26.74 13.12 5.13
N MET A 239 26.40 13.52 6.36
CA MET A 239 25.78 12.61 7.33
C MET A 239 24.26 12.72 7.27
N LYS A 240 23.58 11.62 7.60
CA LYS A 240 22.14 11.62 7.87
C LYS A 240 21.94 11.90 9.35
N VAL A 241 21.14 12.92 9.68
CA VAL A 241 20.94 13.34 11.07
C VAL A 241 19.45 13.41 11.38
N VAL A 242 19.05 12.82 12.51
CA VAL A 242 17.74 13.05 13.11
C VAL A 242 17.96 13.75 14.44
N VAL A 243 17.42 14.95 14.57
CA VAL A 243 17.61 15.79 15.76
C VAL A 243 16.27 16.18 16.34
N THR A 244 16.11 16.11 17.66
CA THR A 244 14.98 16.71 18.36
C THR A 244 15.38 18.08 18.91
N THR A 245 14.45 19.03 18.95
CA THR A 245 14.76 20.36 19.49
C THR A 245 13.54 21.06 20.07
N HIS A 246 13.82 22.02 20.94
CA HIS A 246 12.88 23.05 21.37
C HIS A 246 13.28 24.45 20.87
N TYR A 247 14.45 24.60 20.22
CA TYR A 247 14.93 25.89 19.72
C TYR A 247 14.16 26.33 18.47
N GLY A 248 13.68 27.58 18.48
CA GLY A 248 13.04 28.19 17.31
C GLY A 248 13.99 28.32 16.12
N ALA A 249 15.24 28.73 16.36
CA ALA A 249 16.27 28.89 15.33
C ALA A 249 16.49 27.62 14.49
N LEU A 250 16.47 26.43 15.11
CA LEU A 250 16.63 25.17 14.38
C LEU A 250 15.42 24.84 13.49
N LYS A 251 14.21 25.28 13.88
CA LYS A 251 13.01 25.15 13.03
C LYS A 251 13.11 26.06 11.81
N GLU A 252 13.61 27.27 12.00
CA GLU A 252 13.85 28.25 10.93
C GLU A 252 14.94 27.76 9.97
N LEU A 253 16.06 27.28 10.51
CA LEU A 253 17.14 26.66 9.74
C LEU A 253 16.59 25.55 8.83
N ALA A 254 15.76 24.67 9.39
CA ALA A 254 15.17 23.57 8.64
C ALA A 254 14.13 23.97 7.59
N GLN A 255 13.62 25.20 7.67
CA GLN A 255 12.70 25.75 6.67
C GLN A 255 13.42 26.47 5.54
N THR A 256 14.58 27.06 5.83
CA THR A 256 15.30 27.97 4.93
C THR A 256 16.50 27.33 4.24
N THR A 257 17.04 26.25 4.81
CA THR A 257 18.27 25.61 4.35
C THR A 257 18.00 24.35 3.55
N SER A 258 18.52 24.29 2.33
CA SER A 258 18.48 23.07 1.52
C SER A 258 19.19 21.92 2.23
N GLY A 259 18.64 20.71 2.15
CA GLY A 259 19.17 19.56 2.89
C GLY A 259 18.51 19.34 4.26
N PHE A 260 17.72 20.29 4.75
CA PHE A 260 17.06 20.20 6.04
C PHE A 260 15.55 20.09 5.85
N MET A 261 14.89 19.41 6.79
CA MET A 261 13.45 19.24 6.79
C MET A 261 12.91 19.31 8.20
N ASN A 262 11.81 20.05 8.36
CA ASN A 262 11.07 20.09 9.61
C ASN A 262 10.20 18.84 9.78
N ALA A 263 9.99 18.45 11.02
CA ALA A 263 8.92 17.56 11.43
C ALA A 263 8.41 17.98 12.82
N SER A 264 7.18 17.60 13.13
CA SER A 264 6.61 17.88 14.45
C SER A 264 5.79 16.74 15.00
N VAL A 265 5.85 16.59 16.32
CA VAL A 265 4.97 15.67 17.05
C VAL A 265 3.73 16.39 17.52
N GLU A 266 2.60 15.71 17.41
CA GLU A 266 1.31 16.28 17.77
C GLU A 266 0.96 16.09 19.25
N PHE A 267 0.41 17.16 19.83
CA PHE A 267 -0.15 17.16 21.17
C PHE A 267 -1.57 17.72 21.16
N ASN A 268 -2.51 16.97 21.72
CA ASN A 268 -3.88 17.41 21.82
C ASN A 268 -4.06 18.25 23.09
N VAL A 269 -4.07 19.57 22.91
CA VAL A 269 -4.25 20.57 23.98
C VAL A 269 -5.60 20.40 24.69
N GLU A 270 -6.67 20.04 23.99
CA GLU A 270 -8.00 19.89 24.59
C GLU A 270 -8.07 18.70 25.55
N ARG A 271 -7.41 17.60 25.20
CA ARG A 271 -7.35 16.38 26.02
C ARG A 271 -6.15 16.34 26.97
N LEU A 272 -5.25 17.31 26.87
CA LEU A 272 -3.95 17.32 27.55
C LEU A 272 -3.17 16.00 27.36
N ALA A 273 -3.23 15.45 26.15
CA ALA A 273 -2.64 14.14 25.86
C ALA A 273 -1.85 14.17 24.54
N PRO A 274 -0.66 13.54 24.49
CA PRO A 274 0.05 13.34 23.24
C PRO A 274 -0.72 12.38 22.33
N THR A 275 -0.74 12.67 21.02
CA THR A 275 -1.31 11.72 20.05
C THR A 275 -0.25 10.79 19.47
N TYR A 276 1.03 11.11 19.72
CA TYR A 276 2.22 10.41 19.21
C TYR A 276 2.31 10.35 17.68
N ARG A 277 1.54 11.21 16.97
CA ARG A 277 1.61 11.35 15.52
C ARG A 277 2.72 12.30 15.12
N LEU A 278 3.45 11.93 14.09
CA LEU A 278 4.50 12.73 13.47
C LEU A 278 3.96 13.35 12.17
N PHE A 279 4.16 14.65 12.00
CA PHE A 279 3.90 15.36 10.76
C PHE A 279 5.22 15.80 10.13
N ILE A 280 5.50 15.28 8.93
CA ILE A 280 6.69 15.64 8.15
C ILE A 280 6.47 16.97 7.42
N GLY A 281 7.53 17.75 7.30
CA GLY A 281 7.58 19.04 6.60
C GLY A 281 7.11 20.24 7.42
N ILE A 282 6.65 20.02 8.66
CA ILE A 282 5.95 21.07 9.43
C ILE A 282 6.60 21.24 10.80
N PRO A 283 7.07 22.45 11.14
CA PRO A 283 7.58 22.75 12.46
C PRO A 283 6.46 22.77 13.51
N GLY A 284 6.82 22.38 14.73
CA GLY A 284 5.89 22.27 15.85
C GLY A 284 5.81 23.56 16.65
N GLY A 285 4.60 24.00 16.99
CA GLY A 285 4.38 25.15 17.85
C GLY A 285 4.69 24.91 19.33
N SER A 286 4.81 25.98 20.09
CA SER A 286 4.99 25.96 21.54
C SER A 286 3.64 26.05 22.27
N SER A 287 3.08 24.93 22.74
CA SER A 287 1.76 24.93 23.44
C SER A 287 1.82 25.20 24.95
N ALA A 288 2.94 25.73 25.47
CA ALA A 288 3.16 25.85 26.92
C ALA A 288 2.08 26.69 27.64
N LEU A 289 1.71 27.85 27.09
CA LEU A 289 0.68 28.73 27.67
C LEU A 289 -0.72 28.11 27.61
N GLU A 290 -1.03 27.40 26.53
CA GLU A 290 -2.33 26.74 26.34
C GLU A 290 -2.51 25.58 27.32
N ILE A 291 -1.43 24.79 27.51
CA ILE A 291 -1.39 23.71 28.50
C ILE A 291 -1.51 24.30 29.91
N ALA A 292 -0.77 25.36 30.23
CA ALA A 292 -0.85 26.02 31.53
C ALA A 292 -2.28 26.53 31.83
N GLY A 293 -2.96 27.14 30.86
CA GLY A 293 -4.35 27.57 31.02
C GLY A 293 -5.32 26.40 31.22
N ARG A 294 -5.11 25.28 30.52
CA ARG A 294 -5.90 24.06 30.72
C ARG A 294 -5.66 23.41 32.09
N LEU A 295 -4.47 23.57 32.66
CA LEU A 295 -4.13 23.14 34.02
C LEU A 295 -4.65 24.10 35.11
N GLY A 296 -5.31 25.20 34.73
CA GLY A 296 -5.95 26.13 35.66
C GLY A 296 -5.11 27.35 36.01
N MET A 297 -4.08 27.69 35.23
CA MET A 297 -3.35 28.95 35.40
C MET A 297 -4.26 30.16 35.19
N ASP A 298 -4.09 31.18 36.02
CA ASP A 298 -4.88 32.42 35.97
C ASP A 298 -4.76 33.10 34.61
N GLN A 299 -5.90 33.52 34.03
CA GLN A 299 -5.93 34.15 32.71
C GLN A 299 -5.15 35.47 32.68
N SER A 300 -5.11 36.23 33.76
CA SER A 300 -4.33 37.47 33.83
C SER A 300 -2.82 37.21 33.70
N ILE A 301 -2.33 36.08 34.22
CA ILE A 301 -0.93 35.66 34.07
C ILE A 301 -0.66 35.22 32.64
N LEU A 302 -1.58 34.45 32.03
CA LEU A 302 -1.45 34.01 30.64
C LEU A 302 -1.47 35.18 29.67
N ASP A 303 -2.36 36.14 29.88
CA ASP A 303 -2.45 37.36 29.08
C ASP A 303 -1.20 38.23 29.24
N ASP A 304 -0.66 38.33 30.46
CA ASP A 304 0.61 39.03 30.67
C ASP A 304 1.78 38.32 29.98
N ALA A 305 1.84 36.98 30.06
CA ALA A 305 2.86 36.18 29.38
C ALA A 305 2.78 36.34 27.85
N ARG A 306 1.57 36.33 27.27
CA ARG A 306 1.36 36.59 25.83
C ARG A 306 1.86 37.96 25.40
N ARG A 307 1.69 39.00 26.23
CA ARG A 307 2.18 40.36 25.93
C ARG A 307 3.70 40.49 26.00
N ARG A 308 4.37 39.62 26.76
CA ARG A 308 5.84 39.61 26.90
C ARG A 308 6.55 38.84 25.80
N LEU A 309 5.86 37.91 25.14
CA LEU A 309 6.36 37.28 23.92
C LEU A 309 6.44 38.34 22.81
N HIS A 310 7.55 38.36 22.06
CA HIS A 310 7.70 39.30 20.95
C HIS A 310 6.56 39.08 19.94
N TYR A 311 6.02 40.17 19.39
CA TYR A 311 4.85 40.13 18.50
C TYR A 311 5.07 39.27 17.24
N GLU A 312 6.31 39.17 16.76
CA GLU A 312 6.69 38.35 15.61
C GLU A 312 6.64 36.85 15.93
N ASP A 313 7.13 36.43 17.11
CA ASP A 313 7.09 35.03 17.56
C ASP A 313 5.66 34.52 17.71
N HIS A 314 4.76 35.35 18.26
CA HIS A 314 3.36 34.97 18.49
C HIS A 314 2.60 34.71 17.18
N ARG A 315 2.83 35.51 16.13
CA ARG A 315 2.11 35.36 14.86
C ARG A 315 2.57 34.12 14.10
N LEU A 316 3.87 33.79 14.18
CA LEU A 316 4.41 32.57 13.59
C LEU A 316 3.86 31.32 14.30
N ASP A 317 3.85 31.31 15.63
CA ASP A 317 3.29 30.22 16.43
C ASP A 317 1.79 30.00 16.15
N GLU A 318 0.99 31.07 16.00
CA GLU A 318 -0.42 30.97 15.63
C GLU A 318 -0.63 30.35 14.24
N LEU A 319 0.18 30.75 13.25
CA LEU A 319 0.14 30.18 11.90
C LEU A 319 0.55 28.70 11.91
N MET A 320 1.58 28.34 12.68
CA MET A 320 1.99 26.94 12.86
C MET A 320 0.89 26.12 13.51
N ALA A 321 0.25 26.64 14.56
CA ALA A 321 -0.87 25.98 15.21
C ALA A 321 -2.06 25.77 14.25
N ASP A 322 -2.35 26.74 13.37
CA ASP A 322 -3.42 26.59 12.37
C ASP A 322 -3.09 25.55 11.30
N LEU A 323 -1.84 25.52 10.81
CA LEU A 323 -1.35 24.50 9.90
C LEU A 323 -1.44 23.10 10.51
N GLN A 324 -1.05 22.95 11.78
CA GLN A 324 -1.17 21.69 12.51
C GLN A 324 -2.62 21.24 12.65
N ARG A 325 -3.57 22.15 12.96
CA ARG A 325 -5.00 21.82 13.02
C ARG A 325 -5.55 21.34 11.68
N LYS A 326 -5.21 22.03 10.58
CA LYS A 326 -5.65 21.62 9.23
C LYS A 326 -5.07 20.27 8.83
N GLN A 327 -3.80 20.01 9.15
CA GLN A 327 -3.16 18.72 8.90
C GLN A 327 -3.78 17.59 9.70
N ARG A 328 -4.11 17.83 10.97
CA ARG A 328 -4.85 16.86 11.77
C ARG A 328 -6.18 16.51 11.13
N GLN A 329 -6.93 17.51 10.67
CA GLN A 329 -8.20 17.29 9.99
C GLN A 329 -8.01 16.45 8.72
N LEU A 330 -7.01 16.78 7.89
CA LEU A 330 -6.67 16.02 6.69
C LEU A 330 -6.26 14.57 7.02
N ALA A 331 -5.45 14.36 8.05
CA ALA A 331 -5.03 13.03 8.49
C ALA A 331 -6.22 12.20 9.01
N ASP A 332 -7.10 12.80 9.81
CA ASP A 332 -8.29 12.13 10.33
C ASP A 332 -9.30 11.81 9.22
N ASP A 333 -9.47 12.70 8.24
CA ASP A 333 -10.31 12.45 7.07
C ASP A 333 -9.69 11.38 6.15
N GLY A 334 -8.37 11.38 5.97
CA GLY A 334 -7.63 10.34 5.26
C GLY A 334 -7.81 8.96 5.92
N GLU A 335 -7.74 8.89 7.24
CA GLU A 335 -8.01 7.66 8.00
C GLU A 335 -9.45 7.16 7.83
N LYS A 336 -10.45 8.05 7.87
CA LYS A 336 -11.86 7.68 7.61
C LYS A 336 -12.04 7.13 6.20
N VAL A 337 -11.45 7.79 5.20
CA VAL A 337 -11.50 7.34 3.81
C VAL A 337 -10.85 5.98 3.65
N ARG A 338 -9.70 5.76 4.29
CA ARG A 338 -8.98 4.48 4.23
C ARG A 338 -9.78 3.34 4.88
N ARG A 339 -10.42 3.59 6.03
CA ARG A 339 -11.31 2.60 6.68
C ARG A 339 -12.51 2.28 5.81
N ALA A 340 -13.21 3.30 5.29
CA ALA A 340 -14.35 3.11 4.41
C ALA A 340 -13.97 2.33 3.13
N ARG A 341 -12.78 2.59 2.58
CA ARG A 341 -12.25 1.85 1.43
C ARG A 341 -11.97 0.39 1.80
N HIS A 342 -11.37 0.12 2.95
CA HIS A 342 -11.09 -1.26 3.38
C HIS A 342 -12.38 -2.06 3.62
N GLU A 343 -13.38 -1.45 4.26
CA GLU A 343 -14.70 -2.06 4.46
C GLU A 343 -15.39 -2.33 3.12
N ALA A 344 -15.31 -1.40 2.16
CA ALA A 344 -15.84 -1.59 0.81
C ALA A 344 -15.13 -2.73 0.05
N GLU A 345 -13.80 -2.82 0.14
CA GLU A 345 -13.00 -3.89 -0.47
C GLU A 345 -13.33 -5.27 0.15
N GLN A 346 -13.51 -5.35 1.47
CA GLN A 346 -13.93 -6.58 2.14
C GLN A 346 -15.34 -7.01 1.71
N ALA A 347 -16.30 -6.09 1.73
CA ALA A 347 -17.67 -6.35 1.28
C ALA A 347 -17.69 -6.77 -0.20
N ALA A 348 -16.86 -6.16 -1.05
CA ALA A 348 -16.74 -6.57 -2.46
C ALA A 348 -16.21 -8.00 -2.61
N ARG A 349 -15.21 -8.41 -1.81
CA ARG A 349 -14.70 -9.79 -1.79
C ARG A 349 -15.74 -10.78 -1.32
N GLU A 350 -16.51 -10.45 -0.29
CA GLU A 350 -17.62 -11.29 0.19
C GLU A 350 -18.71 -11.46 -0.87
N VAL A 351 -19.12 -10.37 -1.52
CA VAL A 351 -20.10 -10.41 -2.62
C VAL A 351 -19.59 -11.27 -3.79
N GLN A 352 -18.30 -11.17 -4.15
CA GLN A 352 -17.70 -12.02 -5.17
C GLN A 352 -17.68 -13.50 -4.76
N ALA A 353 -17.33 -13.82 -3.51
CA ALA A 353 -17.34 -15.18 -3.01
C ALA A 353 -18.75 -15.79 -3.01
N ILE A 354 -19.77 -15.03 -2.59
CA ILE A 354 -21.17 -15.46 -2.62
C ILE A 354 -21.65 -15.66 -4.07
N ARG A 355 -21.29 -14.77 -4.99
CA ARG A 355 -21.62 -14.93 -6.42
C ARG A 355 -21.01 -16.19 -7.02
N ALA A 356 -19.73 -16.47 -6.73
CA ALA A 356 -19.08 -17.68 -7.20
C ALA A 356 -19.79 -18.95 -6.68
N GLN A 357 -20.20 -18.96 -5.41
CA GLN A 357 -20.99 -20.07 -4.85
C GLN A 357 -22.36 -20.21 -5.50
N LEU A 358 -23.06 -19.10 -5.77
CA LEU A 358 -24.36 -19.12 -6.44
C LEU A 358 -24.26 -19.68 -7.87
N GLU A 359 -23.24 -19.27 -8.63
CA GLU A 359 -22.98 -19.78 -9.97
C GLU A 359 -22.70 -21.29 -9.97
N GLU A 360 -21.94 -21.78 -8.98
CA GLU A 360 -21.67 -23.21 -8.83
C GLU A 360 -22.95 -24.01 -8.55
N VAL A 361 -23.79 -23.53 -7.62
CA VAL A 361 -25.09 -24.13 -7.30
C VAL A 361 -26.03 -24.11 -8.51
N GLU A 362 -26.08 -23.01 -9.27
CA GLU A 362 -26.92 -22.91 -10.46
C GLU A 362 -26.47 -23.90 -11.55
N GLN A 363 -25.16 -24.02 -11.78
CA GLN A 363 -24.62 -24.99 -12.74
C GLN A 363 -24.93 -26.44 -12.33
N GLU A 364 -24.84 -26.77 -11.05
CA GLU A 364 -25.23 -28.08 -10.54
C GLU A 364 -26.74 -28.32 -10.72
N ALA A 365 -27.59 -27.35 -10.42
CA ALA A 365 -29.03 -27.43 -10.62
C ALA A 365 -29.39 -27.64 -12.10
N GLN A 366 -28.76 -26.88 -13.02
CA GLN A 366 -28.96 -27.03 -14.46
C GLN A 366 -28.50 -28.40 -14.97
N ARG A 367 -27.34 -28.90 -14.51
CA ARG A 367 -26.86 -30.25 -14.85
C ARG A 367 -27.81 -31.32 -14.34
N GLY A 368 -28.30 -31.18 -13.11
CA GLY A 368 -29.30 -32.07 -12.52
C GLY A 368 -30.61 -32.08 -13.31
N LEU A 369 -31.10 -30.92 -13.74
CA LEU A 369 -32.31 -30.80 -14.55
C LEU A 369 -32.14 -31.42 -15.94
N LYS A 370 -31.03 -31.14 -16.63
CA LYS A 370 -30.70 -31.74 -17.94
C LYS A 370 -30.63 -33.28 -17.86
N LYS A 371 -30.05 -33.82 -16.77
CA LYS A 371 -29.98 -35.26 -16.54
C LYS A 371 -31.37 -35.88 -16.34
N LYS A 372 -32.21 -35.28 -15.47
CA LYS A 372 -33.58 -35.75 -15.24
C LYS A 372 -34.44 -35.70 -16.50
N LEU A 373 -34.35 -34.62 -17.28
CA LEU A 373 -35.03 -34.49 -18.57
C LEU A 373 -34.55 -35.57 -19.54
N GLY A 374 -33.24 -35.78 -19.68
CA GLY A 374 -32.68 -36.83 -20.53
C GLY A 374 -33.18 -38.23 -20.17
N GLU A 375 -33.28 -38.54 -18.89
CA GLU A 375 -33.82 -39.81 -18.40
C GLU A 375 -35.33 -39.96 -18.70
N GLN A 376 -36.12 -38.90 -18.54
CA GLN A 376 -37.54 -38.91 -18.91
C GLN A 376 -37.75 -39.07 -20.42
N PHE A 377 -36.94 -38.41 -21.25
CA PHE A 377 -36.98 -38.58 -22.70
C PHE A 377 -36.62 -40.00 -23.13
N GLN A 378 -35.58 -40.59 -22.54
CA GLN A 378 -35.20 -41.99 -22.81
C GLN A 378 -36.35 -42.95 -22.47
N ARG A 379 -37.02 -42.74 -21.33
CA ARG A 379 -38.19 -43.54 -20.94
C ARG A 379 -39.36 -43.36 -21.90
N ALA A 380 -39.74 -42.12 -22.21
CA ALA A 380 -40.82 -41.83 -23.16
C ALA A 380 -40.54 -42.43 -24.55
N ARG A 381 -39.28 -42.36 -25.01
CA ARG A 381 -38.86 -42.92 -26.29
C ARG A 381 -38.92 -44.45 -26.29
N ALA A 382 -38.50 -45.09 -25.20
CA ALA A 382 -38.60 -46.54 -25.04
C ALA A 382 -40.06 -47.01 -25.02
N GLU A 383 -40.94 -46.28 -24.34
CA GLU A 383 -42.37 -46.57 -24.25
C GLU A 383 -43.08 -46.42 -25.60
N VAL A 384 -42.76 -45.35 -26.35
CA VAL A 384 -43.26 -45.18 -27.72
C VAL A 384 -42.71 -46.25 -28.66
N GLN A 385 -41.42 -46.59 -28.56
CA GLN A 385 -40.83 -47.64 -29.40
C GLN A 385 -41.47 -49.00 -29.12
N ALA A 386 -41.74 -49.32 -27.85
CA ALA A 386 -42.46 -50.52 -27.46
C ALA A 386 -43.90 -50.58 -28.01
N THR A 387 -44.61 -49.44 -28.03
CA THR A 387 -45.95 -49.35 -28.66
C THR A 387 -45.90 -49.43 -30.19
N VAL A 388 -44.87 -48.87 -30.83
CA VAL A 388 -44.67 -49.02 -32.28
C VAL A 388 -44.36 -50.47 -32.64
N ASP A 389 -43.56 -51.16 -31.83
CA ASP A 389 -43.20 -52.56 -32.07
C ASP A 389 -44.36 -53.51 -31.76
N SER A 390 -45.25 -53.20 -30.80
CA SER A 390 -46.50 -53.94 -30.60
C SER A 390 -47.50 -53.72 -31.75
N LEU A 391 -47.66 -52.47 -32.24
CA LEU A 391 -48.52 -52.15 -33.38
C LEU A 391 -48.04 -52.77 -34.70
N LYS A 392 -46.71 -52.94 -34.88
CA LYS A 392 -46.14 -53.69 -36.01
C LYS A 392 -46.45 -55.18 -35.95
N ARG A 393 -46.49 -55.79 -34.75
CA ARG A 393 -46.86 -57.21 -34.58
C ARG A 393 -48.33 -57.47 -34.91
N GLU A 394 -49.22 -56.49 -34.74
CA GLU A 394 -50.66 -56.61 -35.06
C GLU A 394 -51.03 -56.38 -36.55
N GLN A 395 -50.06 -56.30 -37.48
CA GLN A 395 -50.31 -56.10 -38.92
C GLN A 395 -51.22 -54.90 -39.30
N LYS A 396 -51.34 -53.88 -38.45
CA LYS A 396 -51.94 -52.58 -38.81
C LYS A 396 -50.85 -51.59 -39.28
N LEU A 397 -50.26 -51.91 -40.44
CA LEU A 397 -49.15 -51.17 -41.07
C LEU A 397 -49.44 -49.68 -41.34
N ILE A 398 -50.71 -49.30 -41.47
CA ILE A 398 -51.10 -47.92 -41.83
C ILE A 398 -50.99 -46.96 -40.62
N LYS A 399 -51.32 -47.39 -39.40
CA LYS A 399 -51.23 -46.53 -38.19
C LYS A 399 -49.82 -46.44 -37.62
N ALA A 400 -48.98 -47.45 -37.81
CA ALA A 400 -47.59 -47.43 -37.32
C ALA A 400 -46.74 -46.34 -38.00
N LYS A 401 -47.03 -45.99 -39.27
CA LYS A 401 -46.33 -44.95 -40.01
C LYS A 401 -46.72 -43.54 -39.53
N GLU A 402 -48.01 -43.30 -39.27
CA GLU A 402 -48.53 -42.06 -38.65
C GLU A 402 -47.97 -41.85 -37.24
N THR A 403 -47.88 -42.91 -36.44
CA THR A 403 -47.39 -42.80 -35.05
C THR A 403 -45.89 -42.44 -35.01
N LYS A 404 -45.11 -42.97 -35.96
CA LYS A 404 -43.69 -42.64 -36.13
C LYS A 404 -43.47 -41.21 -36.63
N GLN A 405 -44.35 -40.71 -37.49
CA GLN A 405 -44.34 -39.31 -37.93
C GLN A 405 -44.72 -38.37 -36.79
N ARG A 406 -45.75 -38.69 -36.00
CA ARG A 406 -46.11 -37.92 -34.80
C ARG A 406 -45.01 -37.89 -33.75
N LEU A 407 -44.26 -38.98 -33.58
CA LEU A 407 -43.09 -39.03 -32.69
C LEU A 407 -41.95 -38.13 -33.19
N HIS A 408 -41.71 -38.11 -34.51
CA HIS A 408 -40.72 -37.22 -35.10
C HIS A 408 -41.14 -35.76 -34.99
N GLU A 409 -42.42 -35.46 -35.20
CA GLU A 409 -43.00 -34.14 -34.98
C GLU A 409 -42.90 -33.71 -33.51
N LEU A 410 -43.17 -34.60 -32.55
CA LEU A 410 -42.97 -34.33 -31.12
C LEU A 410 -41.49 -34.11 -30.78
N GLU A 411 -40.57 -34.94 -31.29
CA GLU A 411 -39.12 -34.74 -31.12
C GLU A 411 -38.67 -33.39 -31.70
N THR A 412 -39.21 -32.98 -32.85
CA THR A 412 -38.87 -31.67 -33.44
C THR A 412 -39.49 -30.48 -32.70
N LYS A 413 -40.76 -30.58 -32.26
CA LYS A 413 -41.43 -29.55 -31.47
C LYS A 413 -40.78 -29.39 -30.11
N THR A 414 -40.41 -30.48 -29.45
CA THR A 414 -39.80 -30.42 -28.12
C THR A 414 -38.31 -30.06 -28.18
N ARG A 415 -37.60 -30.38 -29.27
CA ARG A 415 -36.27 -29.82 -29.54
C ARG A 415 -36.34 -28.31 -29.76
N GLN A 416 -37.43 -27.80 -30.34
CA GLN A 416 -37.72 -26.36 -30.42
C GLN A 416 -38.10 -25.76 -29.07
N GLU A 417 -38.83 -26.46 -28.20
CA GLU A 417 -39.14 -25.99 -26.83
C GLU A 417 -37.91 -25.96 -25.91
N LEU A 418 -36.90 -26.82 -26.14
CA LEU A 418 -35.59 -26.77 -25.49
C LEU A 418 -34.69 -25.64 -26.03
N THR A 419 -35.08 -25.03 -27.15
CA THR A 419 -34.43 -23.86 -27.77
C THR A 419 -35.46 -22.75 -27.97
N SER A 420 -36.08 -22.25 -26.90
CA SER A 420 -36.78 -20.97 -26.98
C SER A 420 -36.89 -20.29 -25.63
N ALA A 421 -36.11 -19.23 -25.48
CA ALA A 421 -36.57 -18.03 -24.80
C ALA A 421 -36.18 -16.82 -25.67
N SER A 422 -36.79 -16.70 -26.85
CA SER A 422 -37.07 -15.42 -27.49
C SER A 422 -37.98 -15.63 -28.70
N THR A 423 -39.17 -15.03 -28.66
CA THR A 423 -40.09 -14.94 -29.81
C THR A 423 -39.52 -13.95 -30.83
N PRO A 424 -39.29 -14.33 -32.10
CA PRO A 424 -38.76 -13.42 -33.11
C PRO A 424 -39.82 -12.43 -33.63
N ILE A 425 -39.37 -11.21 -33.94
CA ILE A 425 -40.20 -10.10 -34.46
C ILE A 425 -40.52 -10.36 -35.96
N PRO A 426 -41.78 -10.20 -36.42
CA PRO A 426 -42.15 -10.34 -37.82
C PRO A 426 -41.41 -9.34 -38.73
N LEU A 427 -40.99 -9.79 -39.92
CA LEU A 427 -40.21 -9.01 -40.89
C LEU A 427 -40.83 -7.66 -41.30
N GLU A 428 -42.13 -7.48 -41.11
CA GLU A 428 -42.88 -6.27 -41.45
C GLU A 428 -42.65 -5.12 -40.45
N GLN A 429 -42.09 -5.40 -39.28
CA GLN A 429 -41.81 -4.45 -38.20
C GLN A 429 -40.30 -4.16 -38.03
N LEU A 430 -39.46 -4.62 -38.95
CA LEU A 430 -38.00 -4.39 -38.90
C LEU A 430 -37.63 -3.06 -39.57
N ASP A 431 -37.03 -2.17 -38.79
CA ASP A 431 -36.51 -0.88 -39.24
C ASP A 431 -34.97 -0.88 -39.34
N VAL A 432 -34.43 0.15 -40.00
CA VAL A 432 -32.97 0.34 -40.11
C VAL A 432 -32.37 0.50 -38.71
N GLY A 433 -31.45 -0.38 -38.36
CA GLY A 433 -30.78 -0.41 -37.05
C GLY A 433 -31.16 -1.61 -36.17
N ASP A 434 -32.20 -2.37 -36.53
CA ASP A 434 -32.60 -3.54 -35.76
C ASP A 434 -31.60 -4.70 -35.86
N SER A 435 -31.46 -5.46 -34.78
CA SER A 435 -30.57 -6.62 -34.71
C SER A 435 -31.27 -7.84 -35.31
N VAL A 436 -30.69 -8.36 -36.39
CA VAL A 436 -31.19 -9.51 -37.13
C VAL A 436 -30.15 -10.61 -37.16
N GLU A 437 -30.61 -11.85 -37.05
CA GLU A 437 -29.79 -13.02 -37.29
C GLU A 437 -29.98 -13.51 -38.72
N ILE A 438 -28.87 -13.80 -39.43
CA ILE A 438 -28.91 -14.43 -40.75
C ILE A 438 -28.96 -15.95 -40.54
N ALA A 439 -30.17 -16.50 -40.65
CA ALA A 439 -30.42 -17.93 -40.57
C ALA A 439 -29.63 -18.68 -41.66
N GLY A 440 -28.79 -19.63 -41.25
CA GLY A 440 -27.91 -20.42 -42.11
C GLY A 440 -26.42 -20.10 -42.00
N LEU A 441 -26.05 -18.90 -41.52
CA LEU A 441 -24.66 -18.53 -41.21
C LEU A 441 -24.38 -18.38 -39.71
N GLY A 442 -25.43 -18.31 -38.87
CA GLY A 442 -25.30 -18.17 -37.41
C GLY A 442 -24.66 -16.84 -36.98
N MET A 443 -24.73 -15.83 -37.85
CA MET A 443 -24.16 -14.51 -37.62
C MET A 443 -25.27 -13.49 -37.32
N THR A 444 -25.06 -12.68 -36.29
CA THR A 444 -25.94 -11.58 -35.90
C THR A 444 -25.37 -10.25 -36.39
N GLY A 445 -26.23 -9.35 -36.86
CA GLY A 445 -25.83 -8.07 -37.40
C GLY A 445 -26.97 -7.05 -37.38
N SER A 446 -26.64 -5.79 -37.64
CA SER A 446 -27.65 -4.72 -37.72
C SER A 446 -28.10 -4.48 -39.15
N LEU A 447 -29.41 -4.30 -39.34
CA LEU A 447 -30.00 -4.03 -40.64
C LEU A 447 -29.65 -2.61 -41.10
N LEU A 448 -28.99 -2.43 -42.25
CA LEU A 448 -28.62 -1.10 -42.76
C LEU A 448 -29.67 -0.50 -43.70
N GLU A 449 -30.60 -1.30 -44.22
CA GLU A 449 -31.65 -0.87 -45.15
C GLU A 449 -32.97 -1.58 -44.82
N THR A 450 -34.11 -0.91 -45.05
CA THR A 450 -35.42 -1.51 -44.82
C THR A 450 -35.69 -2.69 -45.76
N PRO A 451 -36.28 -3.80 -45.28
CA PRO A 451 -36.49 -5.01 -46.09
C PRO A 451 -37.77 -4.97 -46.94
N GLN A 452 -38.59 -3.92 -46.82
CA GLN A 452 -39.86 -3.81 -47.54
C GLN A 452 -39.63 -3.65 -49.06
N GLY A 453 -40.07 -4.66 -49.84
CA GLY A 453 -40.08 -4.63 -51.31
C GLY A 453 -38.79 -5.09 -52.02
N LYS A 454 -37.73 -5.49 -51.30
CA LYS A 454 -36.44 -5.92 -51.90
C LYS A 454 -36.16 -7.41 -51.63
N LYS A 455 -35.54 -8.12 -52.59
CA LYS A 455 -35.15 -9.55 -52.45
C LYS A 455 -33.88 -9.78 -51.62
N ARG A 456 -33.01 -8.76 -51.50
CA ARG A 456 -31.75 -8.79 -50.73
C ARG A 456 -31.52 -7.45 -50.04
N VAL A 457 -30.96 -7.48 -48.84
CA VAL A 457 -30.66 -6.31 -48.00
C VAL A 457 -29.24 -6.40 -47.44
N ARG A 458 -28.65 -5.24 -47.13
CA ARG A 458 -27.33 -5.16 -46.49
C ARG A 458 -27.44 -5.23 -44.98
N VAL A 459 -26.69 -6.15 -44.40
CA VAL A 459 -26.60 -6.38 -42.95
C VAL A 459 -25.15 -6.17 -42.54
N LYS A 460 -24.93 -5.35 -41.51
CA LYS A 460 -23.61 -5.12 -40.94
C LYS A 460 -23.31 -6.20 -39.90
N VAL A 461 -22.30 -7.02 -40.15
CA VAL A 461 -21.86 -8.10 -39.26
C VAL A 461 -20.43 -7.79 -38.82
N GLY A 462 -20.25 -7.37 -37.56
CA GLY A 462 -18.95 -6.87 -37.08
C GLY A 462 -18.53 -5.57 -37.79
N GLU A 463 -17.32 -5.54 -38.35
CA GLU A 463 -16.80 -4.38 -39.12
C GLU A 463 -17.07 -4.47 -40.64
N GLY A 464 -17.68 -5.56 -41.14
CA GLY A 464 -17.96 -5.77 -42.57
C GLY A 464 -19.45 -5.72 -42.93
N GLU A 465 -19.76 -5.45 -44.22
CA GLU A 465 -21.13 -5.45 -44.77
C GLU A 465 -21.38 -6.71 -45.63
N ILE A 466 -22.49 -7.42 -45.39
CA ILE A 466 -22.88 -8.63 -46.14
C ILE A 466 -24.28 -8.45 -46.74
N LEU A 467 -24.46 -8.92 -47.99
CA LEU A 467 -25.73 -8.88 -48.72
C LEU A 467 -26.55 -10.16 -48.49
N ALA A 468 -27.46 -10.13 -47.51
CA ALA A 468 -28.32 -11.25 -47.12
C ALA A 468 -29.68 -11.21 -47.83
N SER A 469 -30.31 -12.38 -48.05
CA SER A 469 -31.68 -12.44 -48.58
C SER A 469 -32.70 -12.26 -47.46
N VAL A 470 -33.75 -11.49 -47.73
CA VAL A 470 -34.79 -11.14 -46.75
C VAL A 470 -35.50 -12.38 -46.19
N SER A 471 -35.57 -13.48 -46.94
CA SER A 471 -36.16 -14.75 -46.49
C SER A 471 -35.40 -15.44 -45.36
N ASN A 472 -34.14 -15.07 -45.14
CA ASN A 472 -33.26 -15.73 -44.17
C ASN A 472 -32.95 -14.84 -42.96
N LEU A 473 -33.70 -13.76 -42.76
CA LEU A 473 -33.52 -12.84 -41.64
C LEU A 473 -34.55 -13.09 -40.55
N VAL A 474 -34.08 -13.19 -39.30
CA VAL A 474 -34.91 -13.35 -38.12
C VAL A 474 -34.63 -12.20 -37.16
N GLY A 475 -35.65 -11.44 -36.78
CA GLY A 475 -35.52 -10.31 -35.85
C GLY A 475 -35.42 -10.77 -34.41
N ILE A 476 -34.41 -10.29 -33.67
CA ILE A 476 -34.24 -10.61 -32.24
C ILE A 476 -34.85 -9.47 -31.40
N PRO A 477 -35.76 -9.74 -30.44
CA PRO A 477 -36.29 -8.72 -29.56
C PRO A 477 -35.21 -8.16 -28.63
N ARG A 478 -35.26 -6.84 -28.43
CA ARG A 478 -34.32 -6.08 -27.60
C ARG A 478 -34.49 -6.49 -26.13
N GLU A 479 -33.50 -7.13 -25.52
CA GLU A 479 -33.47 -7.25 -24.05
C GLU A 479 -33.29 -5.86 -23.42
N PRO A 480 -34.08 -5.50 -22.39
CA PRO A 480 -33.79 -4.32 -21.60
C PRO A 480 -32.49 -4.56 -20.84
N ARG A 481 -31.46 -3.75 -21.13
CA ARG A 481 -30.19 -3.80 -20.42
C ARG A 481 -30.46 -3.65 -18.90
N PRO A 482 -30.00 -4.58 -18.06
CA PRO A 482 -29.95 -4.33 -16.62
C PRO A 482 -29.00 -3.16 -16.36
N VAL A 483 -29.46 -2.21 -15.56
CA VAL A 483 -28.63 -1.18 -14.94
C VAL A 483 -27.73 -1.89 -13.94
N THR A 484 -26.56 -2.34 -14.39
CA THR A 484 -25.51 -2.82 -13.50
C THR A 484 -24.94 -1.64 -12.73
N ALA A 485 -25.37 -1.51 -11.48
CA ALA A 485 -24.58 -0.90 -10.43
C ALA A 485 -23.19 -1.55 -10.40
N GLN A 486 -22.15 -0.72 -10.49
CA GLN A 486 -20.77 -1.15 -10.42
C GLN A 486 -20.42 -1.59 -8.99
N PRO A 487 -19.68 -2.70 -8.80
CA PRO A 487 -19.02 -2.98 -7.54
C PRO A 487 -17.89 -1.98 -7.31
N VAL A 488 -17.80 -1.48 -6.09
CA VAL A 488 -16.75 -0.58 -5.61
C VAL A 488 -15.52 -1.39 -5.25
N SER A 489 -14.41 -1.15 -5.97
CA SER A 489 -13.07 -1.07 -5.38
C SER A 489 -12.14 -0.27 -6.31
N SER A 490 -11.86 0.97 -5.91
CA SER A 490 -10.53 1.63 -5.83
C SER A 490 -9.36 1.10 -6.70
N VAL A 491 -8.49 1.89 -7.35
CA VAL A 491 -8.15 3.33 -7.45
C VAL A 491 -7.44 3.53 -8.81
N PRO A 492 -7.38 4.74 -9.40
CA PRO A 492 -7.52 4.93 -10.85
C PRO A 492 -6.20 4.99 -11.60
N ASP A 493 -6.11 4.21 -12.67
CA ASP A 493 -5.10 4.35 -13.71
C ASP A 493 -5.78 4.99 -14.93
N TYR A 494 -5.46 6.26 -15.20
CA TYR A 494 -6.05 7.02 -16.32
C TYR A 494 -5.35 6.63 -17.63
N ARG A 495 -5.80 5.53 -18.24
CA ARG A 495 -5.59 5.26 -19.66
C ARG A 495 -6.92 5.09 -20.41
N ARG A 496 -7.18 6.14 -21.19
CA ARG A 496 -8.09 6.31 -22.33
C ARG A 496 -8.69 5.04 -22.92
N VAL A 497 -10.02 5.02 -23.01
CA VAL A 497 -10.69 4.53 -24.23
C VAL A 497 -11.76 5.53 -24.65
N SER A 498 -11.43 6.17 -25.76
CA SER A 498 -12.28 6.69 -26.82
C SER A 498 -13.75 6.29 -26.75
N THR A 499 -14.62 7.30 -26.68
CA THR A 499 -15.98 7.20 -27.23
C THR A 499 -16.00 7.95 -28.54
N ASN A 500 -16.07 7.20 -29.63
CA ASN A 500 -16.34 7.75 -30.94
C ASN A 500 -17.84 7.58 -31.21
N ASN A 501 -18.56 8.69 -31.28
CA ASN A 501 -19.33 9.04 -32.48
C ASN A 501 -20.02 10.39 -32.35
N GLY A 502 -19.56 11.35 -33.15
CA GLY A 502 -20.31 12.56 -33.45
C GLY A 502 -19.41 13.72 -33.83
N LEU A 503 -18.89 13.68 -35.07
CA LEU A 503 -18.03 14.66 -35.74
C LEU A 503 -16.54 14.51 -35.41
N GLY A 504 -15.84 13.84 -36.31
CA GLY A 504 -14.41 13.53 -36.18
C GLY A 504 -13.57 14.79 -36.09
N LEU A 505 -12.98 14.99 -34.91
CA LEU A 505 -11.75 15.74 -34.69
C LEU A 505 -10.99 14.96 -33.61
N ASP A 506 -9.73 14.61 -33.90
CA ASP A 506 -8.92 13.69 -33.10
C ASP A 506 -8.89 14.05 -31.61
N GLU A 507 -9.03 13.05 -30.72
CA GLU A 507 -8.84 13.15 -29.25
C GLU A 507 -7.48 13.73 -28.84
N GLN A 508 -6.57 13.93 -29.80
CA GLN A 508 -5.27 14.57 -29.62
C GLN A 508 -5.32 16.12 -29.66
N THR A 509 -6.48 16.72 -29.96
CA THR A 509 -6.64 18.18 -30.14
C THR A 509 -7.50 18.86 -29.08
N VAL A 510 -7.73 18.22 -27.93
CA VAL A 510 -8.52 18.78 -26.82
C VAL A 510 -7.74 18.74 -25.51
N VAL A 511 -7.74 19.85 -24.78
CA VAL A 511 -7.10 20.01 -23.46
C VAL A 511 -8.14 20.58 -22.50
N ASP A 512 -8.38 19.89 -21.38
CA ASP A 512 -9.30 20.35 -20.33
C ASP A 512 -8.53 20.73 -19.08
N VAL A 513 -8.60 22.02 -18.72
CA VAL A 513 -7.91 22.64 -17.58
C VAL A 513 -8.89 23.21 -16.55
N ARG A 514 -10.16 22.77 -16.60
CA ARG A 514 -11.18 23.24 -15.64
C ARG A 514 -10.82 22.84 -14.22
N GLY A 515 -10.92 23.81 -13.29
CA GLY A 515 -10.69 23.59 -11.86
C GLY A 515 -9.22 23.58 -11.44
N GLN A 516 -8.28 23.75 -12.37
CA GLN A 516 -6.85 23.85 -12.08
C GLN A 516 -6.45 25.27 -11.68
N ALA A 517 -5.33 25.41 -10.97
CA ALA A 517 -4.69 26.70 -10.75
C ALA A 517 -4.17 27.27 -12.09
N ALA A 518 -4.02 28.59 -12.18
CA ALA A 518 -3.65 29.26 -13.45
C ALA A 518 -2.28 28.80 -13.98
N ASP A 519 -1.32 28.57 -13.08
CA ASP A 519 0.05 28.18 -13.44
C ASP A 519 0.09 26.72 -13.94
N GLU A 520 -0.60 25.80 -13.25
CA GLU A 520 -0.74 24.39 -13.67
C GLU A 520 -1.48 24.25 -15.02
N ALA A 521 -2.53 25.05 -15.21
CA ALA A 521 -3.28 25.09 -16.45
C ALA A 521 -2.42 25.60 -17.63
N LEU A 522 -1.53 26.56 -17.36
CA LEU A 522 -0.62 27.09 -18.37
C LEU A 522 0.38 26.03 -18.83
N ASP A 523 1.01 25.32 -17.91
CA ASP A 523 1.98 24.26 -18.22
C ASP A 523 1.33 23.14 -19.05
N GLN A 524 0.10 22.75 -18.72
CA GLN A 524 -0.64 21.74 -19.50
C GLN A 524 -0.99 22.22 -20.91
N VAL A 525 -1.33 23.50 -21.07
CA VAL A 525 -1.63 24.09 -22.37
C VAL A 525 -0.36 24.21 -23.22
N VAL A 526 0.77 24.61 -22.65
CA VAL A 526 2.08 24.67 -23.33
C VAL A 526 2.46 23.29 -23.86
N ALA A 527 2.45 22.27 -22.98
CA ALA A 527 2.78 20.90 -23.36
C ALA A 527 1.81 20.29 -24.38
N ALA A 528 0.57 20.81 -24.45
CA ALA A 528 -0.39 20.39 -25.47
C ALA A 528 -0.19 21.11 -26.80
N LEU A 529 0.17 22.39 -26.79
CA LEU A 529 0.53 23.15 -28.00
C LEU A 529 1.76 22.52 -28.68
N ASP A 530 2.78 22.15 -27.91
CA ASP A 530 3.96 21.45 -28.43
C ASP A 530 3.59 20.13 -29.11
N ARG A 531 2.82 19.28 -28.42
CA ARG A 531 2.40 17.98 -28.96
C ARG A 531 1.51 18.13 -30.20
N ALA A 532 0.59 19.08 -30.20
CA ALA A 532 -0.31 19.31 -31.32
C ALA A 532 0.43 19.85 -32.55
N THR A 533 1.45 20.70 -32.34
CA THR A 533 2.31 21.20 -33.41
C THR A 533 3.20 20.09 -33.98
N LEU A 534 3.80 19.25 -33.13
CA LEU A 534 4.60 18.10 -33.57
C LEU A 534 3.79 17.07 -34.36
N ASN A 535 2.51 16.90 -34.03
CA ASN A 535 1.61 15.98 -34.72
C ASN A 535 0.93 16.60 -35.96
N GLY A 536 1.24 17.86 -36.30
CA GLY A 536 0.67 18.55 -37.46
C GLY A 536 -0.82 18.81 -37.34
N ALA A 537 -1.35 18.94 -36.12
CA ALA A 537 -2.77 19.18 -35.90
C ALA A 537 -3.14 20.62 -36.30
N PRO A 538 -4.22 20.84 -37.08
CA PRO A 538 -4.58 22.18 -37.57
C PRO A 538 -5.20 23.09 -36.50
N PHE A 539 -5.74 22.54 -35.42
CA PHE A 539 -6.35 23.29 -34.32
C PHE A 539 -6.21 22.56 -32.97
N LEU A 540 -6.27 23.31 -31.88
CA LEU A 540 -6.28 22.85 -30.50
C LEU A 540 -7.44 23.52 -29.74
N ARG A 541 -8.25 22.74 -29.03
CA ARG A 541 -9.37 23.22 -28.21
C ARG A 541 -9.00 23.18 -26.73
N ILE A 542 -9.05 24.33 -26.07
CA ILE A 542 -8.73 24.48 -24.65
C ILE A 542 -10.02 24.76 -23.88
N ILE A 543 -10.38 23.87 -22.97
CA ILE A 543 -11.57 23.96 -22.12
C ILE A 543 -11.14 24.51 -20.75
N HIS A 544 -11.49 25.76 -20.46
CA HIS A 544 -11.17 26.42 -19.20
C HIS A 544 -12.42 26.72 -18.35
N GLY A 545 -13.63 26.55 -18.92
CA GLY A 545 -14.91 26.81 -18.25
C GLY A 545 -15.23 28.30 -18.12
N HIS A 546 -16.42 28.60 -17.59
CA HIS A 546 -16.91 29.98 -17.43
C HIS A 546 -16.40 30.67 -16.16
N GLY A 547 -16.31 29.93 -15.04
CA GLY A 547 -15.64 30.32 -13.78
C GLY A 547 -15.70 31.81 -13.38
N THR A 548 -14.61 32.30 -12.79
CA THR A 548 -14.38 33.73 -12.48
C THR A 548 -13.74 34.51 -13.63
N GLY A 549 -13.51 33.87 -14.78
CA GLY A 549 -12.82 34.45 -15.95
C GLY A 549 -11.30 34.60 -15.80
N ARG A 550 -10.71 34.30 -14.64
CA ARG A 550 -9.26 34.43 -14.39
C ARG A 550 -8.41 33.49 -15.24
N LEU A 551 -8.77 32.20 -15.30
CA LEU A 551 -8.06 31.20 -16.12
C LEU A 551 -8.11 31.56 -17.61
N LYS A 552 -9.27 32.03 -18.07
CA LYS A 552 -9.49 32.52 -19.43
C LYS A 552 -8.58 33.70 -19.78
N ALA A 553 -8.44 34.67 -18.88
CA ALA A 553 -7.62 35.85 -19.09
C ALA A 553 -6.14 35.48 -19.25
N VAL A 554 -5.60 34.69 -18.31
CA VAL A 554 -4.20 34.24 -18.31
C VAL A 554 -3.87 33.41 -19.55
N LEU A 555 -4.74 32.45 -19.91
CA LEU A 555 -4.51 31.62 -21.09
C LEU A 555 -4.56 32.42 -22.40
N ARG A 556 -5.48 33.37 -22.54
CA ARG A 556 -5.56 34.22 -23.74
C ARG A 556 -4.42 35.23 -23.83
N GLU A 557 -3.85 35.65 -22.70
CA GLU A 557 -2.65 36.50 -22.66
C GLU A 557 -1.44 35.73 -23.21
N TYR A 558 -1.23 34.50 -22.71
CA TYR A 558 -0.17 33.62 -23.23
C TYR A 558 -0.35 33.27 -24.72
N LEU A 559 -1.57 32.92 -25.15
CA LEU A 559 -1.84 32.54 -26.55
C LEU A 559 -1.59 33.66 -27.56
N LYS A 560 -1.60 34.93 -27.14
CA LYS A 560 -1.24 36.08 -28.01
C LYS A 560 0.25 36.13 -28.32
N GLU A 561 1.08 35.74 -27.36
CA GLU A 561 2.55 35.84 -27.45
C GLU A 561 3.19 34.51 -27.87
N SER A 562 2.41 33.43 -27.90
CA SER A 562 2.91 32.09 -28.19
C SER A 562 3.37 31.92 -29.65
N PRO A 563 4.57 31.36 -29.90
CA PRO A 563 5.09 31.15 -31.25
C PRO A 563 4.33 30.05 -32.02
N TYR A 564 3.59 29.19 -31.32
CA TYR A 564 2.83 28.06 -31.88
C TYR A 564 1.48 28.49 -32.48
N VAL A 565 1.00 29.70 -32.19
CA VAL A 565 -0.36 30.13 -32.48
C VAL A 565 -0.42 31.02 -33.71
N ALA A 566 -1.26 30.65 -34.68
CA ALA A 566 -1.58 31.48 -35.83
C ALA A 566 -2.71 32.47 -35.50
N GLU A 567 -3.78 31.97 -34.89
CA GLU A 567 -4.98 32.74 -34.50
C GLU A 567 -5.72 31.98 -33.39
N PHE A 568 -6.46 32.67 -32.52
CA PHE A 568 -7.37 32.02 -31.58
C PHE A 568 -8.70 32.76 -31.47
N ARG A 569 -9.77 32.02 -31.19
CA ARG A 569 -11.14 32.54 -31.04
C ARG A 569 -11.88 31.85 -29.89
N PRO A 570 -12.91 32.48 -29.29
CA PRO A 570 -13.86 31.75 -28.44
C PRO A 570 -14.57 30.65 -29.24
N GLY A 571 -14.91 29.55 -28.56
CA GLY A 571 -15.68 28.46 -29.15
C GLY A 571 -17.11 28.89 -29.49
N ASP A 572 -17.68 28.28 -30.53
CA ASP A 572 -19.08 28.51 -30.89
C ASP A 572 -20.05 27.87 -29.89
N LYS A 573 -21.35 28.17 -29.99
CA LYS A 573 -22.39 27.59 -29.10
C LYS A 573 -22.39 26.06 -29.12
N ALA A 574 -22.05 25.43 -30.24
CA ALA A 574 -21.91 23.97 -30.36
C ALA A 574 -20.59 23.43 -29.77
N GLU A 575 -19.59 24.29 -29.54
CA GLU A 575 -18.25 23.92 -29.11
C GLU A 575 -17.98 24.17 -27.62
N GLY A 576 -18.97 24.70 -26.88
CA GLY A 576 -18.87 25.05 -25.47
C GLY A 576 -18.85 26.56 -25.19
N GLY A 577 -19.08 27.39 -26.21
CA GLY A 577 -19.20 28.83 -26.09
C GLY A 577 -17.93 29.50 -25.55
N ASP A 578 -18.11 30.59 -24.80
CA ASP A 578 -17.01 31.37 -24.24
C ASP A 578 -16.22 30.67 -23.11
N GLY A 579 -16.66 29.47 -22.68
CA GLY A 579 -15.93 28.60 -21.77
C GLY A 579 -14.84 27.76 -22.44
N VAL A 580 -14.71 27.89 -23.76
CA VAL A 580 -13.73 27.20 -24.60
C VAL A 580 -13.01 28.22 -25.47
N THR A 581 -11.70 28.03 -25.64
CA THR A 581 -10.88 28.78 -26.59
C THR A 581 -10.34 27.82 -27.65
N VAL A 582 -10.60 28.13 -28.93
CA VAL A 582 -10.13 27.35 -30.08
C VAL A 582 -8.93 28.06 -30.68
N VAL A 583 -7.81 27.35 -30.75
CA VAL A 583 -6.51 27.85 -31.20
C VAL A 583 -6.17 27.21 -32.54
N LYS A 584 -5.82 28.01 -33.54
CA LYS A 584 -5.29 27.56 -34.82
C LYS A 584 -3.77 27.57 -34.74
N LEU A 585 -3.13 26.44 -35.02
CA LEU A 585 -1.67 26.29 -34.96
C LEU A 585 -1.03 26.72 -36.28
N ARG A 586 0.26 27.09 -36.22
CA ARG A 586 1.04 27.54 -37.38
C ARG A 586 1.59 26.41 -38.24
#